data_AF-A0A1F5H5V2-F1
#
_entry.id   AF-A0A1F5H5V2-F1
#
_cell.length_a   1.000
_cell.length_b   1.000
_cell.length_c   1.000
_cell.angle_alpha   90.00
_cell.angle_beta   90.00
_cell.angle_gamma   90.00
#
_symmetry.space_group_name_H-M   'P 1'
#
loop_
_entity.id
_entity.type
_entity.pdbx_description
1 polymer ?
#
loop_
_entity_poly.entity_id
_entity_poly.type
_entity_poly.pdbx_seq_one_letter_code
_entity_poly.pdbx_strand_id
1 'polypeptide(L)'
;MIFSLPERFKRLLVILASNPIFLALVVIVLLGVSLFLLSEAKKTIKTPQIDLEQIAFSGAVKDTFTKNLEAAKSEKDQTKRFNLYYENFTVLRGVYIGNHDFQSRIQTETLAEFIKNEFPKNYKPELLSIPCLDSLCGSTNYPQEILALKPKIQAISSIEPQVLEDIFKKFEAAAFVGGQKSQWANYFDAFQSLKSEYQRTKDEKIKKVAGELSNFMQANFSETYQKIKAGQKSHYLEI
;
A
#
# COMPACT_ATOMS: atom_id res chain seq x y z
N MET A 1 -0.72 59.25 -5.47
CA MET A 1 -0.15 59.77 -6.73
C MET A 1 -0.75 58.99 -7.89
N ILE A 2 -1.69 59.58 -8.62
CA ILE A 2 -2.25 58.98 -9.83
C ILE A 2 -1.39 59.51 -10.98
N PHE A 3 -0.61 58.62 -11.61
CA PHE A 3 0.18 59.00 -12.78
C PHE A 3 -0.78 59.46 -13.90
N SER A 4 -0.74 60.75 -14.20
CA SER A 4 -1.39 61.32 -15.38
C SER A 4 -0.65 60.80 -16.61
N LEU A 5 -1.26 59.86 -17.32
CA LEU A 5 -0.75 59.39 -18.60
C LEU A 5 -0.65 60.57 -19.58
N PRO A 6 0.48 60.76 -20.28
CA PRO A 6 0.63 61.81 -21.27
C PRO A 6 -0.47 61.74 -22.33
N GLU A 7 -0.99 62.88 -22.79
CA GLU A 7 -2.07 63.01 -23.79
C GLU A 7 -1.90 62.08 -25.01
N ARG A 8 -0.66 61.89 -25.46
CA ARG A 8 -0.33 61.00 -26.59
C ARG A 8 -0.66 59.53 -26.32
N PHE A 9 -0.48 59.05 -25.09
CA PHE A 9 -0.85 57.70 -24.70
C PHE A 9 -2.36 57.53 -24.56
N LYS A 10 -3.07 58.57 -24.09
CA LYS A 10 -4.55 58.57 -24.05
C LYS A 10 -5.14 58.46 -25.46
N ARG A 11 -4.61 59.20 -26.43
CA ARG A 11 -5.03 59.11 -27.84
C ARG A 11 -4.71 57.77 -28.47
N LEU A 12 -3.53 57.19 -28.19
CA LEU A 12 -3.16 55.86 -28.68
C LEU A 12 -4.11 54.78 -28.14
N LEU A 13 -4.49 54.86 -26.86
CA LEU A 13 -5.48 53.97 -26.23
C LEU A 13 -6.87 54.11 -26.87
N VAL A 14 -7.32 55.32 -27.19
CA VAL A 14 -8.61 55.54 -27.87
C VAL A 14 -8.59 54.97 -29.29
N ILE A 15 -7.48 55.10 -30.03
CA ILE A 15 -7.33 54.54 -31.38
C ILE A 15 -7.27 53.00 -31.34
N LEU A 16 -6.55 52.42 -30.38
CA LEU A 16 -6.49 50.97 -30.18
C LEU A 16 -7.85 50.40 -29.72
N ALA A 17 -8.59 51.12 -28.88
CA ALA A 17 -9.92 50.73 -28.42
C ALA A 17 -11.03 50.91 -29.48
N SER A 18 -10.81 51.74 -30.50
CA SER A 18 -11.76 51.93 -31.61
C SER A 18 -11.43 51.11 -32.86
N ASN A 19 -10.29 50.41 -32.86
CA ASN A 19 -9.92 49.50 -33.94
C ASN A 19 -10.62 48.14 -33.74
N PRO A 20 -11.55 47.75 -34.62
CA PRO A 20 -12.30 46.50 -34.47
C PRO A 20 -11.39 45.25 -34.48
N ILE A 21 -10.21 45.34 -35.11
CA ILE A 21 -9.23 44.24 -35.14
C ILE A 21 -8.62 44.04 -33.75
N PHE A 22 -8.31 45.11 -33.03
CA PHE A 22 -7.69 45.04 -31.71
C PHE A 22 -8.69 44.53 -30.66
N LEU A 23 -9.95 45.00 -30.72
CA LEU A 23 -11.05 44.49 -29.91
C LEU A 23 -11.31 43.00 -30.15
N ALA A 24 -11.32 42.55 -31.41
CA ALA A 24 -11.50 41.13 -31.74
C ALA A 24 -10.38 40.26 -31.15
N LEU A 25 -9.13 40.74 -31.18
CA LEU A 25 -7.98 40.03 -30.64
C LEU A 25 -8.05 39.88 -29.11
N VAL A 26 -8.46 40.93 -28.39
CA VAL A 26 -8.66 40.88 -26.92
C VAL A 26 -9.78 39.90 -26.56
N VAL A 27 -10.88 39.89 -27.31
CA VAL A 27 -11.99 38.95 -27.08
C VAL A 27 -11.56 37.51 -27.33
N ILE A 28 -10.78 37.23 -28.38
CA ILE A 28 -10.23 35.90 -28.67
C ILE A 28 -9.30 35.42 -27.55
N VAL A 29 -8.43 36.30 -27.04
CA VAL A 29 -7.52 35.96 -25.93
C VAL A 29 -8.31 35.68 -24.65
N LEU A 30 -9.29 36.51 -24.30
CA LEU A 30 -10.14 36.30 -23.12
C LEU A 30 -10.99 35.02 -23.23
N LEU A 31 -11.53 34.72 -24.42
CA LEU A 31 -12.23 33.47 -24.69
C LEU A 31 -11.29 32.27 -24.57
N GLY A 32 -10.08 32.36 -25.12
CA GLY A 32 -9.06 31.31 -25.04
C GLY A 32 -8.64 31.01 -23.60
N VAL A 33 -8.37 32.06 -22.80
CA VAL A 33 -8.05 31.91 -21.37
C VAL A 33 -9.24 31.34 -20.60
N SER A 34 -10.47 31.80 -20.88
CA SER A 34 -11.67 31.27 -20.23
C SER A 34 -11.94 29.81 -20.58
N LEU A 35 -11.74 29.41 -21.84
CA LEU A 35 -11.84 28.02 -22.30
C LEU A 35 -10.76 27.14 -21.67
N PHE A 36 -9.54 27.65 -21.53
CA PHE A 36 -8.45 26.94 -20.86
C PHE A 36 -8.73 26.75 -19.36
N LEU A 37 -9.21 27.79 -18.67
CA LEU A 37 -9.61 27.72 -17.26
C LEU A 37 -10.82 26.80 -17.06
N LEU A 38 -11.79 26.79 -17.99
CA LEU A 38 -12.93 25.87 -17.97
C LEU A 38 -12.53 24.41 -18.26
N SER A 39 -11.52 24.21 -19.11
CA SER A 39 -10.93 22.90 -19.42
C SER A 39 -10.19 22.32 -18.19
N GLU A 40 -9.41 23.12 -17.47
CA GLU A 40 -8.79 22.69 -16.21
C GLU A 40 -9.83 22.48 -15.09
N ALA A 41 -10.91 23.26 -15.06
CA ALA A 41 -11.92 23.20 -14.01
C ALA A 41 -12.86 21.96 -14.07
N LYS A 42 -12.83 21.15 -15.13
CA LYS A 42 -13.76 20.02 -15.33
C LYS A 42 -13.09 18.68 -15.60
N LYS A 43 -11.90 18.41 -15.03
CA LYS A 43 -11.44 17.03 -14.95
C LYS A 43 -12.27 16.30 -13.88
N THR A 44 -13.34 15.61 -14.31
CA THR A 44 -14.11 14.73 -13.44
C THR A 44 -13.22 13.56 -13.05
N ILE A 45 -12.66 13.61 -11.84
CA ILE A 45 -11.92 12.49 -11.26
C ILE A 45 -12.88 11.30 -11.16
N LYS A 46 -12.55 10.21 -11.87
CA LYS A 46 -13.32 8.97 -11.81
C LYS A 46 -13.11 8.32 -10.44
N THR A 47 -14.05 7.52 -9.98
CA THR A 47 -13.87 6.71 -8.77
C THR A 47 -13.03 5.47 -9.12
N PRO A 48 -12.05 5.06 -8.28
CA PRO A 48 -11.36 3.80 -8.48
C PRO A 48 -12.35 2.63 -8.38
N GLN A 49 -12.23 1.66 -9.30
CA GLN A 49 -13.01 0.42 -9.23
C GLN A 49 -12.26 -0.57 -8.35
N ILE A 50 -12.66 -0.66 -7.08
CA ILE A 50 -12.12 -1.62 -6.12
C ILE A 50 -13.15 -2.72 -5.89
N ASP A 51 -12.77 -3.97 -6.12
CA ASP A 51 -13.63 -5.11 -5.84
C ASP A 51 -13.48 -5.54 -4.37
N LEU A 52 -14.46 -5.14 -3.54
CA LEU A 52 -14.46 -5.43 -2.11
C LEU A 52 -14.76 -6.89 -1.77
N GLU A 53 -15.34 -7.67 -2.69
CA GLU A 53 -15.67 -9.07 -2.45
C GLU A 53 -14.42 -9.96 -2.56
N GLN A 54 -13.42 -9.50 -3.30
CA GLN A 54 -12.13 -10.19 -3.47
C GLN A 54 -11.15 -9.91 -2.33
N ILE A 55 -11.49 -9.04 -1.37
CA ILE A 55 -10.60 -8.65 -0.27
C ILE A 55 -11.13 -9.23 1.04
N ALA A 56 -10.29 -10.00 1.73
CA ALA A 56 -10.58 -10.56 3.05
C ALA A 56 -10.38 -9.51 4.16
N PHE A 57 -11.29 -8.54 4.26
CA PHE A 57 -11.29 -7.56 5.35
C PHE A 57 -11.77 -8.16 6.68
N SER A 58 -11.22 -7.66 7.79
CA SER A 58 -11.94 -7.70 9.07
C SER A 58 -13.03 -6.62 9.11
N GLY A 59 -14.11 -6.84 9.88
CA GLY A 59 -15.30 -5.97 9.88
C GLY A 59 -14.99 -4.48 10.06
N ALA A 60 -14.28 -4.12 11.14
CA ALA A 60 -13.94 -2.71 11.42
C ALA A 60 -13.03 -2.07 10.36
N VAL A 61 -12.16 -2.87 9.72
CA VAL A 61 -11.26 -2.39 8.66
C VAL A 61 -12.06 -2.12 7.38
N LYS A 62 -13.02 -2.99 7.04
CA LYS A 62 -13.94 -2.79 5.91
C LYS A 62 -14.77 -1.52 6.07
N ASP A 63 -15.28 -1.27 7.27
CA ASP A 63 -16.09 -0.09 7.56
C ASP A 63 -15.28 1.20 7.40
N THR A 64 -14.05 1.20 7.92
CA THR A 64 -13.12 2.33 7.77
C THR A 64 -12.81 2.60 6.29
N PHE A 65 -12.49 1.54 5.53
CA PHE A 65 -12.22 1.66 4.10
C PHE A 65 -13.42 2.24 3.33
N THR A 66 -14.61 1.69 3.58
CA THR A 66 -15.84 2.09 2.90
C THR A 66 -16.19 3.54 3.22
N LYS A 67 -16.10 3.94 4.50
CA LYS A 67 -16.34 5.32 4.95
C LYS A 67 -15.41 6.32 4.25
N ASN A 68 -14.12 6.02 4.20
CA ASN A 68 -13.13 6.86 3.54
C ASN A 68 -13.35 6.92 2.03
N LEU A 69 -13.77 5.81 1.40
CA LEU A 69 -14.05 5.77 -0.03
C LEU A 69 -15.27 6.65 -0.38
N GLU A 70 -16.34 6.58 0.39
CA GLU A 70 -17.53 7.42 0.18
C GLU A 70 -17.26 8.91 0.46
N ALA A 71 -16.45 9.20 1.50
CA ALA A 71 -16.01 10.57 1.78
C ALA A 71 -15.19 11.13 0.61
N ALA A 72 -14.28 10.34 0.03
CA ALA A 72 -13.44 10.78 -1.09
C ALA A 72 -14.27 11.12 -2.34
N LYS A 73 -15.33 10.34 -2.63
CA LYS A 73 -16.22 10.59 -3.78
C LYS A 73 -16.92 11.94 -3.73
N SER A 74 -17.24 12.43 -2.53
CA SER A 74 -18.02 13.66 -2.32
C SER A 74 -17.18 14.88 -1.95
N GLU A 75 -15.93 14.69 -1.52
CA GLU A 75 -15.02 15.77 -1.13
C GLU A 75 -14.63 16.65 -2.32
N LYS A 76 -14.71 17.98 -2.21
CA LYS A 76 -14.40 18.94 -3.28
C LYS A 76 -12.95 19.45 -3.21
N ASP A 77 -12.36 19.48 -2.02
CA ASP A 77 -10.97 19.85 -1.81
C ASP A 77 -10.04 18.73 -2.29
N GLN A 78 -9.19 19.04 -3.26
CA GLN A 78 -8.31 18.04 -3.89
C GLN A 78 -7.29 17.43 -2.92
N THR A 79 -6.82 18.21 -1.94
CA THR A 79 -5.85 17.72 -0.95
C THR A 79 -6.52 16.77 0.04
N LYS A 80 -7.72 17.14 0.52
CA LYS A 80 -8.50 16.25 1.40
C LYS A 80 -8.93 14.98 0.67
N ARG A 81 -9.35 15.10 -0.59
CA ARG A 81 -9.71 13.95 -1.42
C ARG A 81 -8.53 12.99 -1.61
N PHE A 82 -7.34 13.53 -1.90
CA PHE A 82 -6.10 12.74 -1.96
C PHE A 82 -5.84 12.01 -0.64
N ASN A 83 -5.93 12.70 0.50
CA ASN A 83 -5.66 12.08 1.80
C ASN A 83 -6.61 10.91 2.10
N LEU A 84 -7.90 11.03 1.78
CA LEU A 84 -8.87 9.94 1.96
C LEU A 84 -8.55 8.71 1.10
N TYR A 85 -8.15 8.92 -0.17
CA TYR A 85 -7.70 7.82 -1.02
C TYR A 85 -6.38 7.21 -0.52
N TYR A 86 -5.45 8.03 -0.03
CA TYR A 86 -4.19 7.56 0.54
C TYR A 86 -4.39 6.75 1.83
N GLU A 87 -5.33 7.15 2.68
CA GLU A 87 -5.75 6.36 3.86
C GLU A 87 -6.30 5.00 3.42
N ASN A 88 -7.14 4.96 2.39
CA ASN A 88 -7.63 3.71 1.81
C ASN A 88 -6.52 2.84 1.22
N PHE A 89 -5.54 3.44 0.56
CA PHE A 89 -4.35 2.74 0.10
C PHE A 89 -3.60 2.12 1.28
N THR A 90 -3.41 2.86 2.37
CA THR A 90 -2.74 2.37 3.59
C THR A 90 -3.49 1.19 4.20
N VAL A 91 -4.83 1.23 4.20
CA VAL A 91 -5.68 0.12 4.65
C VAL A 91 -5.49 -1.11 3.78
N LEU A 92 -5.62 -1.00 2.45
CA LEU A 92 -5.45 -2.15 1.54
C LEU A 92 -4.04 -2.73 1.63
N ARG A 93 -3.03 -1.86 1.66
CA ARG A 93 -1.63 -2.27 1.86
C ARG A 93 -1.46 -3.02 3.18
N GLY A 94 -2.11 -2.57 4.25
CA GLY A 94 -2.10 -3.25 5.55
C GLY A 94 -2.76 -4.63 5.51
N VAL A 95 -3.90 -4.75 4.81
CA VAL A 95 -4.58 -6.03 4.59
C VAL A 95 -3.67 -6.99 3.84
N TYR A 96 -3.10 -6.54 2.72
CA TYR A 96 -2.15 -7.32 1.92
C TYR A 96 -0.90 -7.75 2.72
N ILE A 97 -0.32 -6.85 3.51
CA ILE A 97 0.81 -7.20 4.39
C ILE A 97 0.41 -8.24 5.44
N GLY A 98 -0.83 -8.19 5.93
CA GLY A 98 -1.31 -9.13 6.95
C GLY A 98 -1.63 -10.52 6.40
N ASN A 99 -2.14 -10.62 5.18
CA ASN A 99 -2.67 -11.87 4.62
C ASN A 99 -1.83 -12.46 3.47
N HIS A 100 -0.89 -11.69 2.91
CA HIS A 100 -0.09 -12.04 1.72
C HIS A 100 -0.94 -12.52 0.53
N ASP A 101 -2.15 -11.99 0.41
CA ASP A 101 -3.10 -12.38 -0.62
C ASP A 101 -2.92 -11.53 -1.88
N PHE A 102 -2.79 -12.21 -3.02
CA PHE A 102 -2.51 -11.56 -4.28
C PHE A 102 -3.70 -10.72 -4.79
N GLN A 103 -4.94 -11.06 -4.45
CA GLN A 103 -6.09 -10.23 -4.80
C GLN A 103 -6.04 -8.89 -4.06
N SER A 104 -5.74 -8.94 -2.77
CA SER A 104 -5.51 -7.76 -1.94
C SER A 104 -4.40 -6.87 -2.53
N ARG A 105 -3.33 -7.47 -3.07
CA ARG A 105 -2.28 -6.74 -3.81
C ARG A 105 -2.80 -6.07 -5.07
N ILE A 106 -3.52 -6.77 -5.94
CA ILE A 106 -4.07 -6.21 -7.20
C ILE A 106 -4.94 -4.99 -6.90
N GLN A 107 -5.80 -5.07 -5.89
CA GLN A 107 -6.66 -3.94 -5.50
C GLN A 107 -5.84 -2.77 -4.94
N THR A 108 -4.76 -3.06 -4.20
CA THR A 108 -3.82 -2.05 -3.70
C THR A 108 -3.08 -1.35 -4.85
N GLU A 109 -2.59 -2.11 -5.84
CA GLU A 109 -1.92 -1.60 -7.04
C GLU A 109 -2.87 -0.73 -7.89
N THR A 110 -4.13 -1.18 -8.04
CA THR A 110 -5.18 -0.43 -8.74
C THR A 110 -5.43 0.94 -8.09
N LEU A 111 -5.52 0.99 -6.76
CA LEU A 111 -5.69 2.25 -6.03
C LEU A 111 -4.44 3.14 -6.11
N ALA A 112 -3.25 2.54 -6.06
CA ALA A 112 -1.99 3.28 -6.20
C ALA A 112 -1.86 3.94 -7.57
N GLU A 113 -2.16 3.22 -8.65
CA GLU A 113 -2.14 3.74 -10.01
C GLU A 113 -3.19 4.84 -10.19
N PHE A 114 -4.39 4.65 -9.63
CA PHE A 114 -5.41 5.69 -9.60
C PHE A 114 -4.91 6.99 -8.92
N ILE A 115 -4.32 6.89 -7.73
CA ILE A 115 -3.81 8.05 -6.99
C ILE A 115 -2.71 8.76 -7.79
N LYS A 116 -1.79 8.00 -8.39
CA LYS A 116 -0.70 8.54 -9.22
C LYS A 116 -1.24 9.33 -10.42
N ASN A 117 -2.27 8.81 -11.07
CA ASN A 117 -2.83 9.41 -12.30
C ASN A 117 -3.71 10.64 -12.03
N GLU A 118 -4.46 10.64 -10.92
CA GLU A 118 -5.41 11.72 -10.61
C GLU A 118 -4.84 12.80 -9.68
N PHE A 119 -3.82 12.48 -8.87
CA PHE A 119 -3.18 13.42 -7.95
C PHE A 119 -1.66 13.51 -8.13
N PRO A 120 -1.15 13.75 -9.36
CA PRO A 120 0.28 13.69 -9.65
C PRO A 120 1.12 14.74 -8.89
N LYS A 121 0.52 15.84 -8.45
CA LYS A 121 1.19 16.89 -7.65
C LYS A 121 1.34 16.55 -6.17
N ASN A 122 0.51 15.63 -5.65
CA ASN A 122 0.50 15.22 -4.24
C ASN A 122 1.21 13.88 -4.04
N TYR A 123 1.38 13.10 -5.10
CA TYR A 123 2.04 11.81 -5.11
C TYR A 123 3.56 11.92 -4.94
N LYS A 124 4.13 10.99 -4.16
CA LYS A 124 5.56 10.65 -4.18
C LYS A 124 5.72 9.12 -4.24
N PRO A 125 6.69 8.58 -5.00
CA PRO A 125 6.88 7.14 -5.16
C PRO A 125 6.97 6.35 -3.86
N GLU A 126 7.61 6.90 -2.84
CA GLU A 126 7.79 6.27 -1.54
C GLU A 126 6.47 6.08 -0.76
N LEU A 127 5.46 6.90 -1.02
CA LEU A 127 4.17 6.83 -0.33
C LEU A 127 3.34 5.64 -0.78
N LEU A 128 3.46 5.25 -2.06
CA LEU A 128 2.64 4.19 -2.67
C LEU A 128 3.42 2.89 -2.89
N SER A 129 4.49 2.68 -2.12
CA SER A 129 5.29 1.46 -2.20
C SER A 129 4.53 0.25 -1.66
N ILE A 130 4.40 -0.79 -2.49
CA ILE A 130 3.75 -2.06 -2.15
C ILE A 130 4.85 -3.12 -2.06
N PRO A 131 5.03 -3.79 -0.90
CA PRO A 131 6.07 -4.81 -0.74
C PRO A 131 5.77 -6.06 -1.57
N CYS A 132 6.80 -6.85 -1.86
CA CYS A 132 6.64 -8.12 -2.57
C CYS A 132 6.52 -9.28 -1.58
N LEU A 133 5.34 -9.90 -1.48
CA LEU A 133 5.01 -10.91 -0.47
C LEU A 133 4.27 -12.14 -1.04
N ASP A 134 3.94 -12.14 -2.33
CA ASP A 134 3.11 -13.15 -2.97
C ASP A 134 3.70 -13.65 -4.30
N SER A 135 3.06 -14.65 -4.89
CA SER A 135 3.51 -15.30 -6.12
C SER A 135 3.54 -14.39 -7.36
N LEU A 136 2.84 -13.25 -7.35
CA LEU A 136 2.96 -12.26 -8.44
C LEU A 136 4.35 -11.58 -8.46
N CYS A 137 5.13 -11.73 -7.38
CA CYS A 137 6.52 -11.30 -7.31
C CYS A 137 7.50 -12.12 -8.16
N GLY A 138 7.07 -13.29 -8.65
CA GLY A 138 7.91 -14.23 -9.38
C GLY A 138 8.14 -15.53 -8.62
N SER A 139 9.31 -16.13 -8.80
CA SER A 139 9.65 -17.42 -8.19
C SER A 139 10.22 -17.26 -6.79
N THR A 140 9.80 -18.11 -5.86
CA THR A 140 10.37 -18.19 -4.52
C THR A 140 11.75 -18.82 -4.56
N ASN A 141 12.70 -18.26 -3.80
CA ASN A 141 14.00 -18.87 -3.56
C ASN A 141 14.15 -19.22 -2.08
N TYR A 142 13.57 -20.35 -1.69
CA TYR A 142 13.62 -20.80 -0.30
C TYR A 142 15.02 -21.30 0.06
N PRO A 143 15.50 -21.00 1.29
CA PRO A 143 16.60 -21.75 1.89
C PRO A 143 16.27 -23.26 1.98
N GLN A 144 17.28 -24.12 1.83
CA GLN A 144 17.10 -25.58 1.82
C GLN A 144 16.48 -26.09 3.13
N GLU A 145 16.83 -25.47 4.26
CA GLU A 145 16.29 -25.78 5.57
C GLU A 145 14.78 -25.53 5.64
N ILE A 146 14.31 -24.45 5.00
CA ILE A 146 12.88 -24.14 4.91
C ILE A 146 12.17 -25.11 3.98
N LEU A 147 12.77 -25.46 2.84
CA LEU A 147 12.24 -26.50 1.94
C LEU A 147 12.07 -27.85 2.65
N ALA A 148 13.02 -28.22 3.52
CA ALA A 148 12.96 -29.44 4.30
C ALA A 148 11.90 -29.40 5.43
N LEU A 149 11.56 -28.21 5.94
CA LEU A 149 10.54 -28.03 6.97
C LEU A 149 9.10 -28.14 6.42
N LYS A 150 8.83 -27.60 5.23
CA LYS A 150 7.48 -27.62 4.62
C LYS A 150 6.81 -29.01 4.67
N PRO A 151 7.43 -30.11 4.17
CA PRO A 151 6.78 -31.42 4.20
C PRO A 151 6.60 -31.98 5.62
N LYS A 152 7.50 -31.64 6.56
CA LYS A 152 7.36 -32.06 7.97
C LYS A 152 6.14 -31.42 8.61
N ILE A 153 5.93 -30.12 8.38
CA ILE A 153 4.78 -29.37 8.90
C ILE A 153 3.49 -29.87 8.24
N GLN A 154 3.49 -30.06 6.92
CA GLN A 154 2.34 -30.57 6.16
C GLN A 154 1.83 -31.93 6.65
N ALA A 155 2.73 -32.78 7.17
CA ALA A 155 2.38 -34.11 7.67
C ALA A 155 1.76 -34.11 9.08
N ILE A 156 1.66 -32.96 9.75
CA ILE A 156 1.12 -32.86 11.11
C ILE A 156 -0.40 -32.60 11.03
N SER A 157 -1.18 -33.65 11.22
CA SER A 157 -2.65 -33.60 11.10
C SER A 157 -3.37 -32.78 12.18
N SER A 158 -2.67 -32.43 13.28
CA SER A 158 -3.23 -31.62 14.37
C SER A 158 -3.21 -30.11 14.07
N ILE A 159 -2.46 -29.66 13.06
CA ILE A 159 -2.48 -28.29 12.58
C ILE A 159 -3.70 -28.12 11.68
N GLU A 160 -4.52 -27.11 11.97
CA GLU A 160 -5.70 -26.80 11.15
C GLU A 160 -5.28 -26.32 9.74
N PRO A 161 -6.01 -26.71 8.68
CA PRO A 161 -5.62 -26.37 7.31
C PRO A 161 -5.41 -24.87 7.06
N GLN A 162 -6.24 -24.00 7.66
CA GLN A 162 -6.08 -22.55 7.52
C GLN A 162 -4.79 -22.05 8.19
N VAL A 163 -4.41 -22.60 9.35
CA VAL A 163 -3.16 -22.23 10.04
C VAL A 163 -1.95 -22.73 9.26
N LEU A 164 -2.05 -23.92 8.67
CA LEU A 164 -1.01 -24.48 7.80
C LEU A 164 -0.78 -23.59 6.57
N GLU A 165 -1.85 -23.17 5.90
CA GLU A 165 -1.78 -22.25 4.76
C GLU A 165 -1.13 -20.93 5.16
N ASP A 166 -1.52 -20.36 6.30
CA ASP A 166 -0.98 -19.12 6.84
C ASP A 166 0.53 -19.21 7.16
N ILE A 167 0.97 -20.30 7.78
CA ILE A 167 2.41 -20.57 8.02
C ILE A 167 3.18 -20.60 6.70
N PHE A 168 2.64 -21.28 5.69
CA PHE A 168 3.32 -21.37 4.40
C PHE A 168 3.35 -20.03 3.66
N LYS A 169 2.27 -19.25 3.68
CA LYS A 169 2.26 -17.88 3.13
C LYS A 169 3.34 -17.00 3.75
N LYS A 170 3.60 -17.14 5.05
CA LYS A 170 4.70 -16.43 5.72
C LYS A 170 6.08 -16.90 5.24
N PHE A 171 6.27 -18.19 4.99
CA PHE A 171 7.50 -18.67 4.36
C PHE A 171 7.67 -18.14 2.94
N GLU A 172 6.60 -18.07 2.14
CA GLU A 172 6.68 -17.52 0.77
C GLU A 172 7.02 -16.03 0.81
N ALA A 173 6.34 -15.26 1.66
CA ALA A 173 6.64 -13.85 1.86
C ALA A 173 8.10 -13.63 2.29
N ALA A 174 8.64 -14.45 3.20
CA ALA A 174 10.05 -14.42 3.57
C ALA A 174 11.00 -14.69 2.38
N ALA A 175 10.58 -15.51 1.41
CA ALA A 175 11.35 -15.79 0.20
C ALA A 175 11.25 -14.66 -0.85
N PHE A 176 10.18 -13.85 -0.83
CA PHE A 176 9.99 -12.73 -1.75
C PHE A 176 10.58 -11.41 -1.26
N VAL A 177 10.55 -11.15 0.06
CA VAL A 177 11.05 -9.89 0.60
C VAL A 177 12.57 -9.77 0.46
N GLY A 178 13.00 -8.58 0.04
CA GLY A 178 14.40 -8.16 0.15
C GLY A 178 14.75 -7.77 1.59
N GLY A 179 15.93 -8.19 2.04
CA GLY A 179 16.55 -7.72 3.27
C GLY A 179 16.25 -8.54 4.53
N GLN A 180 17.28 -8.76 5.33
CA GLN A 180 17.23 -9.68 6.48
C GLN A 180 16.15 -9.34 7.51
N LYS A 181 15.85 -8.05 7.73
CA LYS A 181 14.84 -7.62 8.71
C LYS A 181 13.44 -8.10 8.34
N SER A 182 13.05 -7.98 7.08
CA SER A 182 11.72 -8.39 6.60
C SER A 182 11.61 -9.92 6.52
N GLN A 183 12.70 -10.59 6.11
CA GLN A 183 12.77 -12.05 6.14
C GLN A 183 12.59 -12.58 7.56
N TRP A 184 13.32 -12.01 8.53
CA TRP A 184 13.18 -12.35 9.94
C TRP A 184 11.73 -12.21 10.44
N ALA A 185 11.08 -11.08 10.16
CA ALA A 185 9.72 -10.82 10.64
C ALA A 185 8.74 -11.92 10.19
N ASN A 186 8.80 -12.30 8.92
CA ASN A 186 7.95 -13.36 8.37
C ASN A 186 8.23 -14.75 8.99
N TYR A 187 9.50 -15.13 9.13
CA TYR A 187 9.85 -16.40 9.79
C TYR A 187 9.46 -16.40 11.28
N PHE A 188 9.63 -15.27 11.95
CA PHE A 188 9.24 -15.11 13.35
C PHE A 188 7.73 -15.23 13.53
N ASP A 189 6.93 -14.62 12.65
CA ASP A 189 5.47 -14.75 12.69
C ASP A 189 5.04 -16.20 12.42
N ALA A 190 5.71 -16.92 11.52
CA ALA A 190 5.44 -18.34 11.28
C ALA A 190 5.79 -19.19 12.52
N PHE A 191 6.88 -18.85 13.21
CA PHE A 191 7.23 -19.46 14.49
C PHE A 191 6.17 -19.19 15.56
N GLN A 192 5.62 -17.97 15.66
CA GLN A 192 4.55 -17.67 16.61
C GLN A 192 3.26 -18.46 16.31
N SER A 193 2.90 -18.65 15.03
CA SER A 193 1.77 -19.51 14.65
C SER A 193 1.99 -20.95 15.10
N LEU A 194 3.17 -21.53 14.82
CA LEU A 194 3.50 -22.90 15.27
C LEU A 194 3.51 -23.03 16.80
N LYS A 195 4.07 -22.05 17.51
CA LYS A 195 4.07 -22.02 18.97
C LYS A 195 2.64 -22.00 19.53
N SER A 196 1.77 -21.17 18.98
CA SER A 196 0.36 -21.08 19.40
C SER A 196 -0.37 -22.41 19.17
N GLU A 197 -0.12 -23.06 18.03
CA GLU A 197 -0.68 -24.38 17.73
C GLU A 197 -0.18 -25.47 18.68
N TYR A 198 1.11 -25.47 19.02
CA TYR A 198 1.64 -26.37 20.05
C TYR A 198 0.98 -26.09 21.41
N GLN A 199 0.81 -24.82 21.78
CA GLN A 199 0.17 -24.47 23.05
C GLN A 199 -1.27 -24.97 23.13
N ARG A 200 -2.01 -24.94 22.01
CA ARG A 200 -3.39 -25.41 21.87
C ARG A 200 -3.50 -26.94 21.88
N THR A 201 -2.67 -27.62 21.10
CA THR A 201 -2.80 -29.07 20.82
C THR A 201 -1.91 -29.96 21.69
N LYS A 202 -0.81 -29.41 22.22
CA LYS A 202 0.28 -30.15 22.87
C LYS A 202 0.94 -31.22 21.99
N ASP A 203 0.86 -31.09 20.67
CA ASP A 203 1.50 -32.03 19.75
C ASP A 203 3.03 -31.79 19.68
N GLU A 204 3.81 -32.72 20.20
CA GLU A 204 5.27 -32.67 20.22
C GLU A 204 5.91 -32.59 18.81
N LYS A 205 5.21 -33.03 17.75
CA LYS A 205 5.69 -32.83 16.38
C LYS A 205 5.72 -31.34 16.02
N ILE A 206 4.73 -30.56 16.47
CA ILE A 206 4.68 -29.10 16.26
C ILE A 206 5.83 -28.44 17.01
N LYS A 207 6.05 -28.84 18.27
CA LYS A 207 7.18 -28.35 19.07
C LYS A 207 8.52 -28.57 18.37
N LYS A 208 8.71 -29.77 17.80
CA LYS A 208 9.93 -30.13 17.08
C LYS A 208 10.15 -29.25 15.85
N VAL A 209 9.17 -29.10 14.96
CA VAL A 209 9.33 -28.30 13.73
C VAL A 209 9.51 -26.81 14.04
N ALA A 210 8.87 -26.29 15.08
CA ALA A 210 9.08 -24.92 15.53
C ALA A 210 10.47 -24.71 16.14
N GLY A 211 11.01 -25.69 16.87
CA GLY A 211 12.39 -25.68 17.33
C GLY A 211 13.39 -25.68 16.17
N GLU A 212 13.15 -26.48 15.13
CA GLU A 212 13.97 -26.47 13.91
C GLU A 212 13.92 -25.10 13.18
N LEU A 213 12.74 -24.46 13.08
CA LEU A 213 12.59 -23.11 12.53
C LEU A 213 13.32 -22.05 13.39
N SER A 214 13.22 -22.14 14.71
CA SER A 214 13.93 -21.25 15.64
C SER A 214 15.45 -21.37 15.50
N ASN A 215 15.97 -22.59 15.34
CA ASN A 215 17.39 -22.83 15.09
C ASN A 215 17.86 -22.22 13.76
N PHE A 216 17.08 -22.41 12.69
CA PHE A 216 17.33 -21.76 11.40
C PHE A 216 17.39 -20.23 11.55
N MET A 217 16.43 -19.66 12.28
CA MET A 217 16.35 -18.24 12.58
C MET A 217 17.56 -17.74 13.37
N GLN A 218 18.00 -18.49 14.38
CA GLN A 218 19.19 -18.17 15.18
C GLN A 218 20.47 -18.17 14.34
N ALA A 219 20.60 -19.12 13.42
CA ALA A 219 21.79 -19.26 12.58
C ALA A 219 21.89 -18.15 11.52
N ASN A 220 20.76 -17.79 10.89
CA ASN A 220 20.74 -16.89 9.73
C ASN A 220 20.45 -15.42 10.07
N PHE A 221 19.91 -15.15 11.26
CA PHE A 221 19.56 -13.80 11.71
C PHE A 221 20.05 -13.54 13.15
N SER A 222 21.27 -14.00 13.44
CA SER A 222 21.84 -14.09 14.78
C SER A 222 21.79 -12.77 15.56
N GLU A 223 22.14 -11.64 14.94
CA GLU A 223 22.11 -10.33 15.60
C GLU A 223 20.71 -9.98 16.11
N THR A 224 19.70 -10.13 15.26
CA THR A 224 18.29 -9.88 15.62
C THR A 224 17.81 -10.86 16.69
N TYR A 225 18.15 -12.14 16.53
CA TYR A 225 17.80 -13.19 17.49
C TYR A 225 18.37 -12.89 18.89
N GLN A 226 19.66 -12.55 18.98
CA GLN A 226 20.31 -12.24 20.26
C GLN A 226 19.74 -10.97 20.91
N LYS A 227 19.40 -9.93 20.12
CA LYS A 227 18.75 -8.72 20.65
C LYS A 227 17.40 -9.03 21.32
N ILE A 228 16.59 -9.90 20.72
CA ILE A 228 15.29 -10.30 21.28
C ILE A 228 15.51 -11.17 22.54
N LYS A 229 16.44 -12.13 22.47
CA LYS A 229 16.78 -13.03 23.58
C LYS A 229 17.33 -12.30 24.80
N ALA A 230 18.17 -11.28 24.61
CA ALA A 230 18.78 -10.51 25.69
C ALA A 230 17.81 -9.48 26.32
N GLY A 231 16.68 -9.19 25.66
CA GLY A 231 15.67 -8.26 26.16
C GLY A 231 14.54 -8.94 26.93
N GLN A 232 13.56 -8.16 27.39
CA GLN A 232 12.34 -8.64 28.05
C GLN A 232 11.42 -9.49 27.14
N LYS A 233 11.82 -9.71 25.88
CA LYS A 233 11.10 -10.44 24.85
C LYS A 233 11.64 -11.87 24.65
N SER A 234 12.51 -12.38 25.53
CA SER A 234 13.06 -13.74 25.43
C SER A 234 11.98 -14.83 25.37
N HIS A 235 10.89 -14.66 26.14
CA HIS A 235 9.76 -15.59 26.18
C HIS A 235 9.07 -15.78 24.83
N TYR A 236 9.24 -14.86 23.87
CA TYR A 236 8.72 -15.03 22.51
C TYR A 236 9.48 -16.09 21.71
N LEU A 237 10.69 -16.47 22.11
CA LEU A 237 11.52 -17.48 21.43
C LEU A 237 11.45 -18.86 22.10
N GLU A 238 10.78 -18.96 23.26
CA GLU A 238 10.60 -20.20 24.01
C GLU A 238 9.35 -20.94 23.51
N ILE A 239 9.44 -22.28 23.43
CA ILE A 239 8.33 -23.16 23.03
C ILE A 239 7.95 -24.16 24.10
#